data_AF-A0A914BWS6-F1
#
_entry.id   AF-A0A914BWS6-F1
#
_cell.length_a   1.000
_cell.length_b   1.000
_cell.length_c   1.000
_cell.angle_alpha   90.00
_cell.angle_beta   90.00
_cell.angle_gamma   90.00
#
_symmetry.space_group_name_H-M   'P 1'
#
loop_
_entity.id
_entity.type
_entity.pdbx_description
1 polymer ?
#
loop_
_entity_poly.entity_id
_entity_poly.type
_entity_poly.pdbx_seq_one_letter_code
_entity_poly.pdbx_strand_id
1 'polypeptide(L)'
;MCTCVYENGIMIEYYGLVGFFFTVICALIAGSIYNREAFVSPLPPIENFWYGSYRVDKLITIIIAEAIGGYAAFRIARALWYYSSGFFQEHYALYDNLSCELIYHVPFWAAVLFEIFGCFLLRLAVPRIPQDYQFYLEPVFVSGVITFALGFIGVAGLNPVVTSSALQGCEGLGLEWFIFIYWVCPVIGWMLAAHLEHKSTPKIGEGVKKRQ
;
A
#
# COMPACT_ATOMS: atom_id res chain seq x y z
N MET A 1 2.77 -3.46 -10.03
CA MET A 1 2.42 -2.44 -9.01
C MET A 1 3.64 -1.93 -8.28
N CYS A 2 4.39 -2.73 -7.51
CA CYS A 2 5.54 -2.24 -6.74
C CYS A 2 6.67 -1.62 -7.59
N THR A 3 6.91 -2.08 -8.82
CA THR A 3 7.92 -1.50 -9.72
C THR A 3 7.64 -0.02 -10.02
N CYS A 4 6.37 0.38 -10.13
CA CYS A 4 6.00 1.75 -10.46
C CYS A 4 6.38 2.75 -9.35
N VAL A 5 6.50 2.28 -8.10
CA VAL A 5 6.85 3.13 -6.95
C VAL A 5 8.24 3.74 -7.09
N TYR A 6 9.13 3.05 -7.82
CA TYR A 6 10.47 3.53 -8.09
C TYR A 6 10.52 4.71 -9.08
N GLU A 7 9.46 4.93 -9.86
CA GLU A 7 9.33 6.07 -10.76
C GLU A 7 8.71 7.30 -10.07
N ASN A 8 8.25 7.17 -8.82
CA ASN A 8 7.54 8.23 -8.12
C ASN A 8 8.37 9.50 -7.99
N GLY A 9 9.68 9.37 -7.72
CA GLY A 9 10.60 10.51 -7.60
C GLY A 9 10.64 11.36 -8.88
N ILE A 10 10.77 10.69 -10.04
CA ILE A 10 10.75 11.35 -11.35
C ILE A 10 9.39 12.03 -11.59
N MET A 11 8.29 11.35 -11.28
CA MET A 11 6.97 11.93 -11.49
C MET A 11 6.75 13.19 -10.65
N ILE A 12 7.24 13.22 -9.41
CA ILE A 12 7.13 14.39 -8.53
C ILE A 12 8.03 15.52 -9.02
N GLU A 13 9.25 15.21 -9.45
CA GLU A 13 10.22 16.22 -9.91
C GLU A 13 9.71 16.99 -11.14
N TYR A 14 9.16 16.28 -12.14
CA TYR A 14 8.72 16.92 -13.40
C TYR A 14 7.27 17.36 -13.42
N TYR A 15 6.38 16.66 -12.72
CA TYR A 15 4.93 16.88 -12.79
C TYR A 15 4.29 17.24 -11.45
N GLY A 16 5.07 17.27 -10.37
CA GLY A 16 4.60 17.60 -9.03
C GLY A 16 3.60 16.58 -8.46
N LEU A 17 2.99 16.96 -7.34
CA LEU A 17 2.00 16.13 -6.64
C LEU A 17 0.75 15.84 -7.50
N VAL A 18 0.39 16.75 -8.41
CA VAL A 18 -0.76 16.55 -9.31
C VAL A 18 -0.46 15.47 -10.35
N GLY A 19 0.73 15.48 -10.95
CA GLY A 19 1.15 14.41 -11.86
C GLY A 19 1.26 13.06 -11.17
N PHE A 20 1.82 13.03 -9.95
CA PHE A 20 1.84 11.85 -9.11
C PHE A 20 0.43 11.28 -8.87
N PHE A 21 -0.52 12.14 -8.48
CA PHE A 21 -1.92 11.75 -8.25
C PHE A 21 -2.55 11.05 -9.46
N PHE A 22 -2.45 11.63 -10.65
CA PHE A 22 -3.00 11.00 -11.86
C PHE A 22 -2.28 9.71 -12.23
N THR A 23 -0.97 9.65 -12.03
CA THR A 23 -0.16 8.45 -12.32
C THR A 23 -0.57 7.29 -11.43
N VAL A 24 -0.78 7.54 -10.13
CA VAL A 24 -1.23 6.52 -9.19
C VAL A 24 -2.65 6.05 -9.52
N ILE A 25 -3.56 6.94 -9.95
CA ILE A 25 -4.89 6.54 -10.45
C ILE A 25 -4.76 5.58 -11.64
N CYS A 26 -4.01 5.98 -12.66
CA CYS A 26 -3.80 5.16 -13.85
C CYS A 26 -3.16 3.81 -13.52
N ALA A 27 -2.19 3.79 -12.61
CA ALA A 27 -1.54 2.57 -12.15
C ALA A 27 -2.52 1.66 -11.40
N LEU A 28 -3.39 2.20 -10.54
CA LEU A 28 -4.40 1.44 -9.81
C LEU A 28 -5.49 0.90 -10.73
N ILE A 29 -5.93 1.66 -11.74
CA ILE A 29 -6.88 1.20 -12.77
C ILE A 29 -6.27 0.12 -13.66
N ALA A 30 -5.05 0.33 -14.16
CA ALA A 30 -4.34 -0.72 -14.90
C ALA A 30 -4.14 -1.95 -14.02
N GLY A 31 -3.77 -1.73 -12.75
CA GLY A 31 -3.70 -2.72 -11.71
C GLY A 31 -4.99 -3.52 -11.61
N SER A 32 -6.17 -2.89 -11.47
CA SER A 32 -7.44 -3.61 -11.33
C SER A 32 -7.85 -4.40 -12.58
N ILE A 33 -7.48 -3.95 -13.78
CA ILE A 33 -7.74 -4.67 -15.04
C ILE A 33 -6.84 -5.91 -15.17
N TYR A 34 -5.55 -5.77 -14.84
CA TYR A 34 -4.55 -6.83 -15.05
C TYR A 34 -4.31 -7.72 -13.83
N ASN A 35 -4.59 -7.26 -12.60
CA ASN A 35 -4.57 -8.08 -11.40
C ASN A 35 -5.77 -9.00 -11.40
N ARG A 36 -5.48 -10.29 -11.58
CA ARG A 36 -6.42 -11.38 -11.34
C ARG A 36 -6.61 -11.61 -9.83
N GLU A 37 -7.22 -10.64 -9.14
CA GLU A 37 -7.53 -10.69 -7.70
C GLU A 37 -6.30 -10.73 -6.76
N ALA A 38 -5.12 -10.30 -7.22
CA ALA A 38 -3.98 -10.17 -6.33
C ALA A 38 -4.20 -9.00 -5.34
N PHE A 39 -3.96 -9.25 -4.04
CA PHE A 39 -4.22 -8.27 -2.97
C PHE A 39 -3.24 -7.08 -2.99
N VAL A 40 -2.00 -7.29 -3.47
CA VAL A 40 -0.92 -6.28 -3.52
C VAL A 40 -0.53 -5.73 -2.13
N SER A 41 -1.14 -6.25 -1.08
CA SER A 41 -1.01 -5.81 0.30
C SER A 41 -1.27 -7.02 1.20
N PRO A 42 -0.47 -7.21 2.26
CA PRO A 42 -0.68 -8.31 3.19
C PRO A 42 -1.85 -8.03 4.15
N LEU A 43 -2.39 -6.80 4.19
CA LEU A 43 -3.43 -6.41 5.15
C LEU A 43 -4.76 -7.18 4.95
N PRO A 44 -5.36 -7.26 3.74
CA PRO A 44 -6.56 -8.07 3.54
C PRO A 44 -6.37 -9.58 3.80
N PRO A 45 -5.26 -10.23 3.37
CA PRO A 45 -4.96 -11.61 3.76
C PRO A 45 -4.86 -11.82 5.28
N ILE A 46 -4.22 -10.91 6.01
CA ILE A 46 -4.13 -10.96 7.48
C ILE A 46 -5.52 -10.87 8.12
N GLU A 47 -6.37 -9.96 7.64
CA GLU A 47 -7.76 -9.85 8.09
C GLU A 47 -8.54 -11.15 7.83
N ASN A 48 -8.46 -11.68 6.61
CA ASN A 48 -9.13 -12.91 6.21
C ASN A 48 -8.66 -14.12 7.03
N PHE A 49 -7.39 -14.16 7.41
CA PHE A 49 -6.88 -15.18 8.33
C PHE A 49 -7.44 -15.00 9.74
N TRP A 50 -7.45 -13.78 10.27
CA TRP A 50 -7.91 -13.47 11.63
C TRP A 50 -9.39 -13.82 11.84
N TYR A 51 -10.24 -13.55 10.86
CA TYR A 51 -11.67 -13.89 10.91
C TYR A 51 -12.00 -15.32 10.43
N GLY A 52 -10.98 -16.15 10.19
CA GLY A 52 -11.17 -17.58 9.90
C GLY A 52 -11.56 -17.91 8.46
N SER A 53 -11.55 -16.94 7.54
CA SER A 53 -11.78 -17.17 6.11
C SER A 53 -10.61 -17.94 5.46
N TYR A 54 -9.37 -17.69 5.90
CA TYR A 54 -8.15 -18.33 5.38
C TYR A 54 -7.46 -19.22 6.40
N ARG A 55 -6.87 -20.30 5.90
CA ARG A 55 -5.95 -21.16 6.67
C ARG A 55 -4.54 -20.55 6.68
N VAL A 56 -3.72 -20.95 7.65
CA VAL A 56 -2.33 -20.49 7.83
C VAL A 56 -1.49 -20.72 6.57
N ASP A 57 -1.65 -21.88 5.92
CA ASP A 57 -0.90 -22.24 4.71
C ASP A 57 -1.16 -21.26 3.55
N LYS A 58 -2.41 -20.85 3.38
CA LYS A 58 -2.79 -19.86 2.37
C LYS A 58 -2.22 -18.47 2.71
N LEU A 59 -2.29 -18.05 3.97
CA LEU A 59 -1.73 -16.77 4.40
C LEU A 59 -0.23 -16.69 4.12
N ILE A 60 0.53 -17.70 4.54
CA ILE A 60 1.98 -17.75 4.36
C ILE A 60 2.32 -17.73 2.87
N THR A 61 1.60 -18.50 2.05
CA THR A 61 1.80 -18.53 0.59
C THR A 61 1.61 -17.15 -0.03
N ILE A 62 0.56 -16.41 0.36
CA ILE A 62 0.29 -15.06 -0.15
C ILE A 62 1.40 -14.10 0.30
N ILE A 63 1.75 -14.07 1.59
CA ILE A 63 2.79 -13.16 2.11
C ILE A 63 4.14 -13.42 1.41
N ILE A 64 4.52 -14.69 1.21
CA ILE A 64 5.76 -15.04 0.50
C ILE A 64 5.70 -14.58 -0.96
N ALA A 65 4.57 -14.82 -1.64
CA ALA A 65 4.40 -14.40 -3.03
C ALA A 65 4.50 -12.86 -3.18
N GLU A 66 3.88 -12.12 -2.26
CA GLU A 66 3.95 -10.66 -2.21
C GLU A 66 5.37 -10.16 -1.90
N ALA A 67 6.07 -10.80 -0.96
CA ALA A 67 7.46 -10.47 -0.65
C ALA A 67 8.41 -10.73 -1.83
N ILE A 68 8.24 -11.85 -2.54
CA ILE A 68 9.00 -12.17 -3.77
C ILE A 68 8.71 -11.12 -4.85
N GLY A 69 7.43 -10.77 -5.04
CA GLY A 69 7.03 -9.74 -5.99
C GLY A 69 7.62 -8.37 -5.65
N GLY A 70 7.61 -7.99 -4.38
CA GLY A 70 8.24 -6.76 -3.87
C GLY A 70 9.76 -6.77 -4.08
N TYR A 71 10.45 -7.88 -3.76
CA TYR A 71 11.88 -8.00 -3.97
C TYR A 71 12.28 -7.93 -5.46
N ALA A 72 11.51 -8.59 -6.33
CA ALA A 72 11.75 -8.57 -7.77
C ALA A 72 11.50 -7.17 -8.38
N ALA A 73 10.63 -6.37 -7.77
CA ALA A 73 10.24 -5.05 -8.29
C ALA A 73 11.43 -4.12 -8.52
N PHE A 74 12.37 -4.06 -7.56
CA PHE A 74 13.61 -3.27 -7.68
C PHE A 74 14.45 -3.69 -8.88
N ARG A 75 14.61 -5.01 -9.07
CA ARG A 75 15.43 -5.57 -10.14
C ARG A 75 14.85 -5.22 -11.51
N ILE A 76 13.53 -5.26 -11.62
CA ILE A 76 12.81 -4.87 -12.84
C ILE A 76 12.94 -3.36 -13.07
N ALA A 77 12.76 -2.52 -12.04
CA ALA A 77 12.95 -1.07 -12.14
C ALA A 77 14.37 -0.72 -12.59
N ARG A 78 15.38 -1.32 -11.96
CA ARG A 78 16.78 -1.10 -12.35
C ARG A 78 17.10 -1.57 -13.76
N ALA A 79 16.50 -2.68 -14.21
CA ALA A 79 16.65 -3.13 -15.59
C ALA A 79 16.00 -2.13 -16.57
N LEU A 80 14.82 -1.61 -16.24
CA LEU A 80 14.16 -0.57 -17.02
C LEU A 80 15.08 0.66 -17.14
N TRP A 81 15.61 1.16 -16.03
CA TRP A 81 16.54 2.30 -16.01
C TRP A 81 17.79 2.05 -16.85
N TYR A 82 18.37 0.86 -16.77
CA TYR A 82 19.53 0.51 -17.60
C TYR A 82 19.22 0.62 -19.09
N TYR A 83 18.13 0.02 -19.57
CA TYR A 83 17.78 0.01 -20.99
C TYR A 83 17.36 1.38 -21.53
N SER A 84 16.88 2.26 -20.64
CA SER A 84 16.39 3.58 -21.00
C SER A 84 17.34 4.73 -20.63
N SER A 85 18.48 4.41 -20.00
CA SER A 85 19.54 5.36 -19.63
C SER A 85 20.11 6.15 -20.83
N GLY A 86 20.08 5.56 -22.04
CA GLY A 86 20.49 6.25 -23.26
C GLY A 86 19.51 7.32 -23.73
N PHE A 87 18.27 7.34 -23.22
CA PHE A 87 17.23 8.28 -23.61
C PHE A 87 16.92 9.29 -22.50
N PHE A 88 17.03 8.89 -21.22
CA PHE A 88 16.67 9.72 -20.06
C PHE A 88 17.85 9.77 -19.07
N GLN A 89 18.29 10.99 -18.73
CA GLN A 89 19.42 11.22 -17.83
C GLN A 89 19.12 10.80 -16.38
N GLU A 90 17.84 10.84 -16.03
CA GLU A 90 17.27 10.58 -14.72
C GLU A 90 17.31 9.07 -14.45
N HIS A 91 17.05 8.26 -15.48
CA HIS A 91 17.24 6.82 -15.41
C HIS A 91 18.72 6.45 -15.32
N TYR A 92 19.61 7.20 -15.98
CA TYR A 92 21.05 7.03 -15.77
C TYR A 92 21.45 7.34 -14.32
N ALA A 93 20.96 8.45 -13.76
CA ALA A 93 21.22 8.86 -12.39
C ALA A 93 20.70 7.85 -11.36
N LEU A 94 19.48 7.32 -11.53
CA LEU A 94 18.91 6.28 -10.66
C LEU A 94 19.60 4.92 -10.81
N TYR A 95 20.15 4.62 -11.99
CA TYR A 95 20.91 3.38 -12.21
C TYR A 95 22.30 3.44 -11.57
N ASP A 96 22.98 4.59 -11.66
CA ASP A 96 24.33 4.83 -11.18
C ASP A 96 24.38 5.10 -9.67
N ASN A 97 23.45 5.93 -9.18
CA ASN A 97 23.33 6.27 -7.76
C ASN A 97 22.10 5.61 -7.11
N LEU A 98 22.37 4.63 -6.24
CA LEU A 98 21.35 3.86 -5.52
C LEU A 98 21.10 4.36 -4.08
N SER A 99 21.58 5.54 -3.72
CA SER A 99 21.34 6.10 -2.39
C SER A 99 19.85 6.32 -2.16
N CYS A 100 19.32 5.75 -1.08
CA CYS A 100 17.96 5.95 -0.64
C CYS A 100 17.96 6.41 0.82
N GLU A 101 17.18 7.44 1.12
CA GLU A 101 17.04 8.03 2.45
C GLU A 101 15.56 8.14 2.82
N LEU A 102 15.24 7.85 4.08
CA LEU A 102 13.90 7.94 4.62
C LEU A 102 13.71 9.30 5.30
N ILE A 103 12.97 10.20 4.64
CA ILE A 103 12.77 11.58 5.10
C ILE A 103 11.31 11.80 5.52
N TYR A 104 11.09 12.18 6.78
CA TYR A 104 9.78 12.63 7.26
C TYR A 104 9.69 14.15 7.28
N HIS A 105 8.57 14.70 6.82
CA HIS A 105 8.25 16.14 6.94
C HIS A 105 7.60 16.48 8.29
N VAL A 106 7.19 15.46 9.03
CA VAL A 106 6.51 15.55 10.33
C VAL A 106 7.33 14.87 11.42
N PRO A 107 7.08 15.21 12.70
CA PRO A 107 7.72 14.47 13.78
C PRO A 107 7.33 12.98 13.73
N PHE A 108 8.26 12.14 14.18
CA PHE A 108 8.15 10.68 14.12
C PHE A 108 6.83 10.10 14.63
N TRP A 109 6.32 10.61 15.77
CA TRP A 109 5.05 10.16 16.34
C TRP A 109 3.85 10.44 15.43
N ALA A 110 3.90 11.50 14.63
CA ALA A 110 2.83 11.84 13.69
C ALA A 110 2.85 10.88 12.49
N ALA A 111 4.03 10.45 12.03
CA ALA A 111 4.15 9.40 11.01
C ALA A 111 3.56 8.08 11.51
N VAL A 112 3.85 7.69 12.75
CA VAL A 112 3.25 6.49 13.40
C VAL A 112 1.73 6.58 13.42
N LEU A 113 1.17 7.71 13.88
CA LEU A 113 -0.28 7.91 13.90
C LEU A 113 -0.88 7.90 12.50
N PHE A 114 -0.18 8.45 11.52
CA PHE A 114 -0.62 8.46 10.13
C PHE A 114 -0.70 7.04 9.56
N GLU A 115 0.26 6.16 9.82
CA GLU A 115 0.19 4.76 9.37
C GLU A 115 -1.01 4.02 9.97
N ILE A 116 -1.26 4.19 11.27
CA ILE A 116 -2.41 3.57 11.95
C ILE A 116 -3.72 4.15 11.40
N PHE A 117 -3.86 5.48 11.42
CA PHE A 117 -5.11 6.14 11.08
C PHE A 117 -5.40 6.08 9.58
N GLY A 118 -4.37 6.21 8.74
CA GLY A 118 -4.46 6.08 7.29
C GLY A 118 -4.95 4.70 6.88
N CYS A 119 -4.35 3.62 7.39
CA CYS A 119 -4.83 2.26 7.13
C CYS A 119 -6.24 2.00 7.68
N PHE A 120 -6.56 2.55 8.87
CA PHE A 120 -7.91 2.50 9.42
C PHE A 120 -8.93 3.14 8.47
N LEU A 121 -8.66 4.36 8.01
CA LEU A 121 -9.54 5.09 7.09
C LEU A 121 -9.65 4.41 5.73
N LEU A 122 -8.55 3.92 5.17
CA LEU A 122 -8.55 3.18 3.91
C LEU A 122 -9.46 1.96 3.99
N ARG A 123 -9.30 1.14 5.05
CA ARG A 123 -10.14 -0.05 5.27
C ARG A 123 -11.60 0.28 5.53
N LEU A 124 -11.89 1.42 6.18
CA LEU A 124 -13.26 1.84 6.46
C LEU A 124 -13.94 2.43 5.20
N ALA A 125 -13.23 3.23 4.41
CA ALA A 125 -13.80 3.97 3.30
C ALA A 125 -13.98 3.10 2.04
N VAL A 126 -12.95 2.33 1.65
CA VAL A 126 -12.94 1.61 0.37
C VAL A 126 -14.13 0.64 0.23
N PRO A 127 -14.43 -0.23 1.22
CA PRO A 127 -15.55 -1.17 1.10
C PRO A 127 -16.94 -0.51 1.17
N ARG A 128 -17.04 0.75 1.61
CA ARG A 128 -18.29 1.53 1.61
C ARG A 128 -18.60 2.19 0.27
N ILE A 129 -17.65 2.17 -0.67
CA ILE A 129 -17.87 2.67 -2.02
C ILE A 129 -18.88 1.74 -2.71
N PRO A 130 -19.96 2.28 -3.32
CA PRO A 130 -20.93 1.46 -4.03
C PRO A 130 -20.27 0.66 -5.17
N GLN A 131 -20.66 -0.60 -5.33
CA GLN A 131 -20.04 -1.52 -6.30
C GLN A 131 -20.01 -0.97 -7.73
N ASP A 132 -21.07 -0.25 -8.14
CA ASP A 132 -21.18 0.35 -9.48
C ASP A 132 -20.10 1.40 -9.78
N TYR A 133 -19.55 2.03 -8.74
CA TYR A 133 -18.55 3.09 -8.85
C TYR A 133 -17.17 2.70 -8.29
N GLN A 134 -17.06 1.50 -7.70
CA GLN A 134 -15.84 1.05 -7.02
C GLN A 134 -14.62 1.11 -7.94
N PHE A 135 -14.78 0.67 -9.20
CA PHE A 135 -13.72 0.69 -10.20
C PHE A 135 -13.09 2.08 -10.44
N TYR A 136 -13.87 3.16 -10.30
CA TYR A 136 -13.40 4.53 -10.55
C TYR A 136 -13.05 5.28 -9.27
N LEU A 137 -13.86 5.15 -8.22
CA LEU A 137 -13.72 5.94 -6.99
C LEU A 137 -12.62 5.39 -6.07
N GLU A 138 -12.40 4.08 -6.02
CA GLU A 138 -11.35 3.49 -5.18
C GLU A 138 -9.96 3.98 -5.60
N PRO A 139 -9.55 3.93 -6.88
CA PRO A 139 -8.28 4.50 -7.34
C PRO A 139 -8.11 5.98 -7.00
N VAL A 140 -9.17 6.77 -7.17
CA VAL A 140 -9.15 8.22 -6.88
C VAL A 140 -8.95 8.47 -5.39
N PHE A 141 -9.67 7.75 -4.54
CA PHE A 141 -9.57 7.89 -3.09
C PHE A 141 -8.19 7.46 -2.57
N VAL A 142 -7.73 6.27 -2.96
CA VAL A 142 -6.42 5.73 -2.55
C VAL A 142 -5.29 6.64 -3.05
N SER A 143 -5.34 7.08 -4.31
CA SER A 143 -4.37 8.03 -4.86
C SER A 143 -4.37 9.35 -4.09
N GLY A 144 -5.54 9.89 -3.73
CA GLY A 144 -5.65 11.11 -2.93
C GLY A 144 -4.99 10.98 -1.56
N VAL A 145 -5.21 9.85 -0.87
CA VAL A 145 -4.57 9.58 0.43
C VAL A 145 -3.05 9.48 0.30
N ILE A 146 -2.54 8.73 -0.69
CA ILE A 146 -1.08 8.57 -0.89
C ILE A 146 -0.45 9.90 -1.31
N THR A 147 -1.09 10.67 -2.18
CA THR A 147 -0.60 12.00 -2.61
C THR A 147 -0.55 12.98 -1.45
N PHE A 148 -1.58 13.01 -0.60
CA PHE A 148 -1.59 13.79 0.63
C PHE A 148 -0.42 13.38 1.54
N ALA A 149 -0.24 12.08 1.73
CA ALA A 149 0.80 11.55 2.60
C ALA A 149 2.19 11.96 2.11
N LEU A 150 2.43 11.85 0.81
CA LEU A 150 3.68 12.27 0.19
C LEU A 150 3.96 13.77 0.37
N GLY A 151 2.94 14.63 0.19
CA GLY A 151 3.11 16.08 0.33
C GLY A 151 3.32 16.54 1.78
N PHE A 152 2.61 15.95 2.74
CA PHE A 152 2.55 16.46 4.11
C PHE A 152 3.28 15.61 5.15
N ILE A 153 3.34 14.28 4.97
CA ILE A 153 4.00 13.35 5.90
C ILE A 153 5.44 13.05 5.42
N GLY A 154 5.64 12.99 4.11
CA GLY A 154 6.89 12.56 3.47
C GLY A 154 6.77 11.09 3.07
N VAL A 155 7.37 10.18 3.84
CA VAL A 155 7.35 8.75 3.53
C VAL A 155 6.14 8.05 4.15
N ALA A 156 5.17 7.72 3.31
CA ALA A 156 3.96 6.99 3.67
C ALA A 156 4.04 5.54 3.21
N GLY A 157 3.86 4.63 4.15
CA GLY A 157 3.88 3.21 3.89
C GLY A 157 2.52 2.70 3.43
N LEU A 158 1.52 2.76 4.31
CA LEU A 158 0.11 2.31 4.19
C LEU A 158 -0.11 0.87 3.68
N ASN A 159 0.96 0.22 3.22
CA ASN A 159 1.04 -1.09 2.62
C ASN A 159 2.45 -1.64 2.94
N PRO A 160 2.54 -2.63 3.84
CA PRO A 160 3.83 -3.14 4.30
C PRO A 160 4.73 -3.69 3.20
N VAL A 161 4.17 -4.38 2.20
CA VAL A 161 4.95 -5.00 1.11
C VAL A 161 5.49 -3.94 0.17
N VAL A 162 4.67 -2.96 -0.22
CA VAL A 162 5.11 -1.86 -1.09
C VAL A 162 6.21 -1.05 -0.39
N THR A 163 6.01 -0.71 0.87
CA THR A 163 7.00 0.02 1.66
C THR A 163 8.31 -0.77 1.77
N SER A 164 8.22 -2.05 2.13
CA SER A 164 9.40 -2.91 2.25
C SER A 164 10.14 -3.03 0.93
N SER A 165 9.40 -3.11 -0.19
CA SER A 165 10.01 -3.18 -1.50
C SER A 165 10.80 -1.92 -1.84
N ALA A 166 10.34 -0.73 -1.45
CA ALA A 166 10.94 0.53 -1.87
C ALA A 166 11.95 1.12 -0.87
N LEU A 167 11.76 0.86 0.43
CA LEU A 167 12.39 1.64 1.51
C LEU A 167 13.17 0.79 2.52
N GLN A 168 13.04 -0.54 2.47
CA GLN A 168 13.74 -1.39 3.43
C GLN A 168 15.25 -1.36 3.18
N GLY A 169 16.00 -0.96 4.20
CA GLY A 169 17.46 -0.83 4.12
C GLY A 169 17.95 0.55 3.67
N CYS A 170 17.05 1.51 3.42
CA CYS A 170 17.42 2.90 3.25
C CYS A 170 17.93 3.51 4.56
N GLU A 171 18.79 4.52 4.45
CA GLU A 171 19.31 5.23 5.62
C GLU A 171 18.21 6.07 6.29
N GLY A 172 18.34 6.32 7.59
CA GLY A 172 17.43 7.16 8.37
C GLY A 172 16.54 6.41 9.38
N LEU A 173 16.34 5.08 9.22
CA LEU A 173 15.54 4.30 10.17
C LEU A 173 16.11 2.88 10.38
N GLY A 174 16.28 2.48 11.64
CA GLY A 174 16.68 1.11 11.99
C GLY A 174 15.61 0.08 11.63
N LEU A 175 16.02 -1.17 11.36
CA LEU A 175 15.12 -2.24 10.92
C LEU A 175 13.96 -2.48 11.91
N GLU A 176 14.22 -2.45 13.21
CA GLU A 176 13.19 -2.65 14.25
C GLU A 176 12.07 -1.60 14.16
N TRP A 177 12.46 -0.33 14.03
CA TRP A 177 11.53 0.78 13.87
C TRP A 177 10.84 0.75 12.51
N PHE A 178 11.53 0.33 11.46
CA PHE A 178 10.93 0.14 10.14
C PHE A 178 9.80 -0.90 10.19
N ILE A 179 10.03 -2.06 10.81
CA ILE A 179 9.01 -3.10 10.98
C ILE A 179 7.87 -2.59 11.86
N PHE A 180 8.17 -1.90 12.96
CA PHE A 180 7.14 -1.33 13.83
C PHE A 180 6.21 -0.37 13.07
N ILE A 181 6.78 0.61 12.37
CA ILE A 181 5.99 1.65 11.69
C ILE A 181 5.29 1.12 10.45
N TYR A 182 5.94 0.29 9.64
CA TYR A 182 5.41 -0.04 8.31
C TYR A 182 4.80 -1.42 8.19
N TRP A 183 4.94 -2.28 9.22
CA TRP A 183 4.20 -3.53 9.32
C TRP A 183 3.19 -3.50 10.45
N VAL A 184 3.63 -3.22 11.68
CA VAL A 184 2.77 -3.36 12.86
C VAL A 184 1.69 -2.28 12.89
N CYS A 185 2.05 -1.01 12.71
CA CYS A 185 1.08 0.10 12.74
C CYS A 185 -0.02 0.00 11.66
N PRO A 186 0.29 -0.28 10.37
CA PRO A 186 -0.72 -0.55 9.34
C PRO A 186 -1.66 -1.68 9.69
N VAL A 187 -1.13 -2.80 10.21
CA VAL A 187 -1.94 -3.95 10.64
C VAL A 187 -2.88 -3.57 11.77
N ILE A 188 -2.40 -2.84 12.79
CA ILE A 188 -3.24 -2.35 13.89
C ILE A 188 -4.37 -1.48 13.35
N GLY A 189 -4.04 -0.48 12.52
CA GLY A 189 -5.02 0.43 11.92
C GLY A 189 -6.10 -0.30 11.12
N TRP A 190 -5.66 -1.19 10.23
CA TRP A 190 -6.54 -2.00 9.39
C TRP A 190 -7.46 -2.91 10.21
N MET A 191 -6.91 -3.63 11.19
CA MET A 191 -7.67 -4.56 12.03
C MET A 191 -8.65 -3.86 12.97
N LEU A 192 -8.33 -2.66 13.45
CA LEU A 192 -9.27 -1.83 14.23
C LEU A 192 -10.51 -1.47 13.40
N ALA A 193 -10.33 -1.10 12.12
CA ALA A 193 -11.44 -0.82 11.22
C ALA A 193 -12.27 -2.08 10.94
N ALA A 194 -11.61 -3.21 10.65
CA ALA A 194 -12.29 -4.47 10.41
C ALA A 194 -13.11 -4.93 11.63
N HIS A 195 -12.58 -4.76 12.85
CA HIS A 195 -13.29 -5.12 14.09
C HIS A 195 -14.48 -4.22 14.38
N LEU A 196 -14.38 -2.93 14.05
CA LEU A 196 -15.50 -2.00 14.15
C LEU A 196 -16.66 -2.48 13.26
N GLU A 197 -16.37 -2.84 12.01
CA GLU A 197 -17.39 -3.29 11.05
C GLU A 197 -18.01 -4.63 11.43
N HIS A 198 -17.20 -5.60 11.87
CA HIS A 198 -17.68 -6.91 12.29
C HIS A 198 -18.61 -6.80 13.51
N LYS A 199 -18.41 -5.82 14.39
CA LYS A 199 -19.33 -5.55 15.50
C LYS A 199 -20.62 -4.86 15.06
N SER A 200 -20.55 -4.01 14.03
CA SER A 200 -21.70 -3.27 13.51
C SER A 200 -22.62 -4.08 12.61
N THR A 201 -22.18 -5.25 12.11
CA THR A 201 -23.04 -6.15 11.34
C THR A 201 -23.93 -6.95 12.30
N PRO A 202 -25.27 -6.76 12.31
CA PRO A 202 -26.14 -7.60 13.12
C PRO A 202 -26.04 -9.05 12.65
N LYS A 203 -25.88 -9.99 13.60
CA LYS A 203 -25.94 -11.42 13.32
C LYS A 203 -27.32 -11.76 12.74
N ILE A 204 -27.41 -11.95 11.42
CA ILE A 204 -28.59 -12.52 10.78
C ILE A 204 -28.66 -13.99 11.24
N GLY A 205 -29.36 -14.26 12.35
CA GLY A 205 -29.42 -15.61 12.91
C GLY A 205 -30.23 -15.83 14.20
N GLU A 206 -30.59 -14.78 14.96
CA GLU A 206 -31.33 -14.98 16.23
C GLU A 206 -32.83 -14.60 16.17
N GLY A 207 -33.48 -14.80 15.02
CA GLY A 207 -34.86 -14.34 14.81
C GLY A 207 -35.87 -15.33 14.22
N VAL A 208 -35.53 -16.61 14.01
CA VAL A 208 -36.51 -17.61 13.52
C VAL A 208 -36.56 -18.81 14.47
N LYS A 209 -37.19 -18.63 15.64
CA LYS A 209 -37.77 -19.74 16.40
C LYS A 209 -39.29 -19.71 16.25
N LYS A 210 -39.75 -20.53 15.29
CA LYS A 210 -41.00 -21.30 15.24
C LYS A 210 -42.25 -20.70 15.92
N ARG A 211 -43.21 -20.27 15.10
CA ARG A 211 -44.64 -20.54 15.37
C ARG A 211 -45.12 -21.59 14.36
N GLN A 212 -45.29 -22.81 14.85
CA GLN A 212 -46.26 -23.77 14.31
C GLN A 212 -47.47 -23.73 15.23
#